data_AF-A0AAU1V444-F1
#
_entry.id   AF-A0AAU1V444-F1
#
_cell.length_a   1.000
_cell.length_b   1.000
_cell.length_c   1.000
_cell.angle_alpha   90.00
_cell.angle_beta   90.00
_cell.angle_gamma   90.00
#
_symmetry.space_group_name_H-M   'P 1'
#
loop_
_entity.id
_entity.type
_entity.pdbx_description
1 polymer ?
#
loop_
_entity_poly.entity_id
_entity_poly.type
_entity_poly.pdbx_seq_one_letter_code
_entity_poly.pdbx_strand_id
1 'polypeptide(L)'
;MSTPSPPGPHQPQEPQGPHPQGQPPYSQGPYAAPGPYPYQPWSQGYSPYNHPAPVNGVAIASLVLGILCFVPAAGLLLGLIALARIRRKGERGRAMAVTGAILSSVGLALWVVGLTGGINLDVWTGLKDAAHENGSAYSLKKGECFDAPSGSLDGLAYDVDRVPCESRHDAEVFAAFKMKGSADYPGDGKVTDVADAKCYALRYGYAMDAWAVPDDVDVYYLTPTRQSWRLGDRDITCLFGNTDEKAGLTGSLRNDARTLDTDQVAYLKAVNLENAALDAQPEDSPDDDLRGSRAWAGRMSAALTEETGTLRDHAWPAGAKKPVAKVAMAVEATREEWARAAKATDADSFYEHYDRAMVLSTPDTSITARKALGLTMTPPTSPGGDDGGGGGGGGSVFEV
;
A
#
# COMPACT_ATOMS: atom_id res chain seq x y z
N MET A 1 -6.36 13.37 -73.58
CA MET A 1 -5.71 14.52 -72.91
C MET A 1 -5.55 14.16 -71.45
N SER A 2 -4.33 14.23 -70.95
CA SER A 2 -3.91 13.89 -69.59
C SER A 2 -4.40 14.90 -68.55
N THR A 3 -4.74 14.46 -67.35
CA THR A 3 -4.65 15.28 -66.12
C THR A 3 -4.13 14.41 -64.96
N PRO A 4 -3.19 14.91 -64.13
CA PRO A 4 -2.49 14.12 -63.11
C PRO A 4 -3.16 14.14 -61.73
N SER A 5 -2.82 13.15 -60.91
CA SER A 5 -3.35 12.90 -59.55
C SER A 5 -2.86 13.92 -58.49
N PRO A 6 -3.66 14.19 -57.44
CA PRO A 6 -3.32 15.12 -56.37
C PRO A 6 -2.34 14.55 -55.32
N PRO A 7 -1.52 15.40 -54.66
CA PRO A 7 -0.53 15.00 -53.66
C PRO A 7 -1.16 14.74 -52.26
N GLY A 8 -0.61 13.76 -51.55
CA GLY A 8 -1.00 13.38 -50.18
C GLY A 8 -0.34 14.23 -49.08
N PRO A 9 -0.84 14.13 -47.84
CA PRO A 9 -0.47 15.01 -46.72
C PRO A 9 0.86 14.64 -46.03
N HIS A 10 1.49 15.67 -45.46
CA HIS A 10 2.80 15.69 -44.81
C HIS A 10 2.87 14.95 -43.46
N GLN A 11 3.95 14.20 -43.24
CA GLN A 11 4.33 13.66 -41.92
C GLN A 11 5.28 14.62 -41.18
N PRO A 12 5.15 14.80 -39.85
CA PRO A 12 6.07 15.59 -39.03
C PRO A 12 7.44 14.92 -38.81
N GLN A 13 8.48 15.76 -38.76
CA GLN A 13 9.89 15.43 -38.54
C GLN A 13 10.22 15.25 -37.05
N GLU A 14 10.86 14.15 -36.68
CA GLU A 14 11.43 13.92 -35.35
C GLU A 14 12.82 14.59 -35.17
N PRO A 15 13.16 15.13 -33.97
CA PRO A 15 14.46 15.76 -33.71
C PRO A 15 15.59 14.75 -33.47
N GLN A 16 16.75 15.03 -34.08
CA GLN A 16 18.00 14.25 -34.00
C GLN A 16 18.77 14.49 -32.69
N GLY A 17 19.25 13.40 -32.07
CA GLY A 17 20.17 13.45 -30.91
C GLY A 17 21.64 13.68 -31.31
N PRO A 18 22.50 14.24 -30.43
CA PRO A 18 23.90 14.55 -30.78
C PRO A 18 24.85 13.36 -30.66
N HIS A 19 25.69 13.18 -31.69
CA HIS A 19 26.85 12.27 -31.74
C HIS A 19 28.13 12.91 -31.14
N PRO A 20 29.09 12.12 -30.63
CA PRO A 20 30.33 12.63 -30.01
C PRO A 20 31.49 12.87 -31.01
N GLN A 21 32.19 14.01 -30.85
CA GLN A 21 33.56 14.32 -31.35
C GLN A 21 34.51 14.26 -30.13
N GLY A 22 35.78 13.86 -30.11
CA GLY A 22 36.86 13.63 -31.08
C GLY A 22 38.17 14.19 -30.44
N GLN A 23 39.20 13.37 -30.17
CA GLN A 23 40.52 13.81 -29.68
C GLN A 23 41.65 13.43 -30.68
N PRO A 24 42.76 14.21 -30.76
CA PRO A 24 43.57 14.37 -31.98
C PRO A 24 44.78 13.40 -32.13
N PRO A 25 45.39 13.30 -33.34
CA PRO A 25 46.47 12.35 -33.64
C PRO A 25 47.87 12.99 -33.75
N TYR A 26 48.95 12.24 -33.46
CA TYR A 26 50.27 12.42 -34.10
C TYR A 26 51.17 11.17 -34.06
N SER A 27 52.19 11.16 -34.91
CA SER A 27 52.75 10.09 -35.74
C SER A 27 54.04 9.38 -35.27
N GLN A 28 54.37 8.29 -35.97
CA GLN A 28 55.54 7.40 -35.82
C GLN A 28 56.91 7.97 -36.27
N GLY A 29 58.00 7.36 -35.75
CA GLY A 29 59.37 7.38 -36.31
C GLY A 29 60.43 6.61 -35.48
N PRO A 30 61.57 6.12 -36.03
CA PRO A 30 61.96 4.69 -35.99
C PRO A 30 63.44 4.31 -35.70
N TYR A 31 63.73 2.99 -35.67
CA TYR A 31 64.99 2.22 -35.93
C TYR A 31 66.06 2.01 -34.84
N ALA A 32 66.41 0.72 -34.57
CA ALA A 32 67.60 0.04 -35.14
C ALA A 32 67.80 -1.41 -34.58
N ALA A 33 68.12 -2.36 -35.48
CA ALA A 33 68.59 -3.75 -35.23
C ALA A 33 70.14 -3.81 -35.38
N PRO A 34 70.90 -4.88 -34.98
CA PRO A 34 70.99 -6.16 -35.76
C PRO A 34 71.37 -7.46 -34.96
N GLY A 35 71.27 -8.65 -35.62
CA GLY A 35 71.47 -10.06 -35.11
C GLY A 35 72.92 -10.52 -34.84
N PRO A 36 73.38 -11.81 -34.99
CA PRO A 36 72.74 -13.10 -35.40
C PRO A 36 73.09 -14.42 -34.59
N TYR A 37 72.36 -15.53 -34.86
CA TYR A 37 72.56 -17.03 -34.74
C TYR A 37 73.63 -17.69 -33.79
N PRO A 38 73.44 -18.91 -33.19
CA PRO A 38 72.98 -20.15 -33.87
C PRO A 38 72.15 -21.17 -33.04
N TYR A 39 71.76 -22.28 -33.71
CA TYR A 39 70.90 -23.37 -33.24
C TYR A 39 71.70 -24.67 -32.99
N GLN A 40 71.49 -25.37 -31.85
CA GLN A 40 71.57 -26.83 -31.69
C GLN A 40 71.01 -27.28 -30.30
N PRO A 41 70.60 -28.55 -30.10
CA PRO A 41 69.42 -28.90 -29.30
C PRO A 41 69.65 -29.89 -28.12
N TRP A 42 68.67 -29.92 -27.21
CA TRP A 42 68.33 -30.89 -26.13
C TRP A 42 69.31 -31.16 -24.95
N SER A 43 68.93 -30.70 -23.75
CA SER A 43 68.76 -31.58 -22.56
C SER A 43 68.11 -30.87 -21.35
N GLN A 44 66.94 -31.38 -20.96
CA GLN A 44 66.38 -31.57 -19.59
C GLN A 44 66.53 -30.51 -18.48
N GLY A 45 65.39 -30.03 -18.00
CA GLY A 45 65.25 -29.31 -16.73
C GLY A 45 63.80 -28.91 -16.39
N TYR A 46 62.88 -29.88 -16.41
CA TYR A 46 61.51 -29.71 -15.89
C TYR A 46 61.58 -29.43 -14.38
N SER A 47 61.11 -28.27 -13.90
CA SER A 47 60.78 -28.07 -12.49
C SER A 47 59.26 -27.88 -12.37
N PRO A 48 58.51 -28.98 -12.18
CA PRO A 48 57.14 -28.87 -11.70
C PRO A 48 57.22 -28.48 -10.22
N TYR A 49 56.19 -27.81 -9.70
CA TYR A 49 56.10 -27.37 -8.29
C TYR A 49 56.65 -25.98 -7.99
N ASN A 50 55.96 -24.96 -8.52
CA ASN A 50 55.74 -23.75 -7.73
C ASN A 50 54.38 -23.88 -7.05
N HIS A 51 54.33 -24.57 -5.91
CA HIS A 51 53.12 -24.62 -5.08
C HIS A 51 53.05 -23.33 -4.24
N PRO A 52 51.94 -22.56 -4.27
CA PRO A 52 51.72 -21.52 -3.29
C PRO A 52 51.81 -22.12 -1.89
N ALA A 53 52.49 -21.45 -0.96
CA ALA A 53 52.59 -21.91 0.41
C ALA A 53 51.17 -22.17 0.97
N PRO A 54 50.90 -23.37 1.52
CA PRO A 54 49.55 -23.76 1.90
C PRO A 54 49.03 -22.88 3.04
N VAL A 55 47.78 -22.43 2.93
CA VAL A 55 47.07 -21.74 4.00
C VAL A 55 46.93 -22.68 5.19
N ASN A 56 47.24 -22.19 6.39
CA ASN A 56 47.20 -23.01 7.59
C ASN A 56 45.74 -23.36 7.91
N GLY A 57 45.37 -24.65 7.79
CA GLY A 57 43.99 -25.12 8.01
C GLY A 57 43.44 -24.79 9.40
N VAL A 58 44.31 -24.55 10.38
CA VAL A 58 43.92 -24.11 11.73
C VAL A 58 43.37 -22.66 11.74
N ALA A 59 43.85 -21.80 10.83
CA ALA A 59 43.35 -20.43 10.70
C ALA A 59 41.97 -20.37 10.03
N ILE A 60 41.70 -21.29 9.09
CA ILE A 60 40.37 -21.44 8.47
C ILE A 60 39.40 -22.02 9.50
N ALA A 61 39.83 -23.05 10.25
CA ALA A 61 39.03 -23.64 11.32
C ALA A 61 38.69 -22.60 12.41
N SER A 62 39.62 -21.72 12.80
CA SER A 62 39.33 -20.66 13.79
C SER A 62 38.34 -19.62 13.26
N LEU A 63 38.40 -19.28 11.97
CA LEU A 63 37.45 -18.35 11.35
C LEU A 63 36.04 -18.96 11.29
N VAL A 64 35.92 -20.21 10.83
CA VAL A 64 34.64 -20.91 10.70
C VAL A 64 34.01 -21.18 12.07
N LEU A 65 34.79 -21.59 13.07
CA LEU A 65 34.30 -21.79 14.44
C LEU A 65 33.94 -20.46 15.14
N GLY A 66 34.67 -19.39 14.84
CA GLY A 66 34.34 -18.05 15.34
C GLY A 66 33.01 -17.52 14.77
N ILE A 67 32.72 -17.80 13.50
CA ILE A 67 31.45 -17.45 12.84
C ILE A 67 30.31 -18.35 13.35
N LEU A 68 30.55 -19.64 13.57
CA LEU A 68 29.51 -20.60 13.95
C LEU A 68 29.17 -20.66 15.45
N CYS A 69 29.80 -19.85 16.31
CA CYS A 69 29.39 -19.58 17.70
C CYS A 69 29.14 -20.78 18.65
N PHE A 70 29.45 -22.03 18.28
CA PHE A 70 29.08 -23.19 19.10
C PHE A 70 30.01 -23.47 20.29
N VAL A 71 31.25 -22.94 20.31
CA VAL A 71 32.13 -22.93 21.51
C VAL A 71 33.14 -21.77 21.42
N PRO A 72 32.82 -20.54 21.89
CA PRO A 72 33.69 -19.37 21.71
C PRO A 72 35.08 -19.53 22.35
N ALA A 73 35.21 -20.31 23.42
CA ALA A 73 36.49 -20.61 24.07
C ALA A 73 37.46 -21.43 23.19
N ALA A 74 36.94 -22.33 22.35
CA ALA A 74 37.76 -23.16 21.46
C ALA A 74 38.32 -22.34 20.28
N GLY A 75 37.53 -21.40 19.74
CA GLY A 75 37.97 -20.48 18.67
C GLY A 75 39.09 -19.54 19.12
N LEU A 76 39.01 -19.03 20.35
CA LEU A 76 40.04 -18.16 20.93
C LEU A 76 41.37 -18.89 21.15
N LEU A 77 41.32 -20.10 21.72
CA LEU A 77 42.50 -20.95 21.95
C LEU A 77 43.20 -21.32 20.62
N LEU A 78 42.43 -21.70 19.61
CA LEU A 78 42.97 -22.06 18.29
C LEU A 78 43.54 -20.83 17.55
N GLY A 79 42.90 -19.66 17.67
CA GLY A 79 43.41 -18.40 17.12
C GLY A 79 44.76 -17.98 17.72
N LEU A 80 44.94 -18.13 19.03
CA LEU A 80 46.20 -17.84 19.72
C LEU A 80 47.33 -18.81 19.33
N ILE A 81 47.03 -20.10 19.21
CA ILE A 81 47.99 -21.12 18.75
C ILE A 81 48.38 -20.90 17.29
N ALA A 82 47.40 -20.53 16.43
CA ALA A 82 47.65 -20.18 15.03
C ALA A 82 48.57 -18.96 14.91
N LEU A 83 48.37 -17.92 15.73
CA LEU A 83 49.23 -16.74 15.77
C LEU A 83 50.68 -17.09 16.16
N ALA A 84 50.87 -17.99 17.14
CA ALA A 84 52.18 -18.44 17.59
C ALA A 84 52.91 -19.35 16.59
N ARG A 85 52.16 -20.10 15.75
CA ARG A 85 52.73 -20.88 14.62
C ARG A 85 53.11 -19.99 13.45
N ILE A 86 52.23 -19.07 13.06
CA ILE A 86 52.47 -18.10 11.98
C ILE A 86 53.71 -17.26 12.28
N ARG A 87 53.87 -16.80 13.53
CA ARG A 87 55.03 -15.99 13.95
C ARG A 87 56.37 -16.76 13.91
N ARG A 88 56.35 -18.09 14.07
CA ARG A 88 57.56 -18.93 14.04
C ARG A 88 57.90 -19.50 12.67
N LYS A 89 56.91 -19.70 11.80
CA LYS A 89 57.08 -20.35 10.49
C LYS A 89 56.93 -19.43 9.27
N GLY A 90 56.52 -18.17 9.46
CA GLY A 90 56.40 -17.20 8.38
C GLY A 90 55.22 -17.44 7.42
N GLU A 91 54.18 -18.15 7.86
CA GLU A 91 53.02 -18.52 7.05
C GLU A 91 52.05 -17.34 6.83
N ARG A 92 51.37 -17.26 5.66
CA ARG A 92 50.32 -16.26 5.39
C ARG A 92 49.01 -16.63 6.10
N GLY A 93 48.33 -15.63 6.69
CA GLY A 93 47.05 -15.82 7.40
C GLY A 93 46.86 -15.02 8.68
N ARG A 94 47.85 -14.17 9.04
CA ARG A 94 47.84 -13.37 10.27
C ARG A 94 46.61 -12.47 10.41
N ALA A 95 46.15 -11.86 9.31
CA ALA A 95 44.96 -11.02 9.33
C ALA A 95 43.69 -11.81 9.72
N MET A 96 43.46 -12.97 9.10
CA MET A 96 42.30 -13.82 9.40
C MET A 96 42.31 -14.36 10.84
N ALA A 97 43.48 -14.71 11.37
CA ALA A 97 43.61 -15.16 12.75
C ALA A 97 43.35 -14.03 13.78
N VAL A 98 43.74 -12.79 13.45
CA VAL A 98 43.42 -11.61 14.28
C VAL A 98 41.92 -11.33 14.25
N THR A 99 41.29 -11.34 13.07
CA THR A 99 39.85 -11.10 12.95
C THR A 99 39.03 -12.18 13.66
N GLY A 100 39.41 -13.45 13.51
CA GLY A 100 38.77 -14.58 14.22
C GLY A 100 38.91 -14.51 15.74
N ALA A 101 40.06 -14.04 16.24
CA ALA A 101 40.26 -13.81 17.67
C ALA A 101 39.40 -12.65 18.19
N ILE A 102 39.32 -11.53 17.46
CA ILE A 102 38.47 -10.38 17.84
C ILE A 102 37.00 -10.78 17.90
N LEU A 103 36.48 -11.44 16.86
CA LEU A 103 35.09 -11.91 16.82
C LEU A 103 34.79 -12.91 17.94
N SER A 104 35.71 -13.84 18.22
CA SER A 104 35.55 -14.79 19.32
C SER A 104 35.61 -14.12 20.70
N SER A 105 36.39 -13.04 20.84
CA SER A 105 36.48 -12.25 22.08
C SER A 105 35.20 -11.49 22.36
N VAL A 106 34.62 -10.87 21.32
CA VAL A 106 33.32 -10.17 21.40
C VAL A 106 32.20 -11.18 21.70
N GLY A 107 32.20 -12.34 21.02
CA GLY A 107 31.24 -13.41 21.28
C GLY A 107 31.33 -13.95 22.72
N LEU A 108 32.54 -14.16 23.24
CA LEU A 108 32.76 -14.59 24.64
C LEU A 108 32.29 -13.52 25.64
N ALA A 109 32.55 -12.23 25.37
CA ALA A 109 32.10 -11.14 26.21
C ALA A 109 30.57 -11.06 26.27
N LEU A 110 29.89 -11.19 25.12
CA LEU A 110 28.43 -11.25 25.04
C LEU A 110 27.86 -12.49 25.77
N TRP A 111 28.53 -13.63 25.69
CA TRP A 111 28.15 -14.87 26.39
C TRP A 111 28.29 -14.75 27.92
N VAL A 112 29.38 -14.14 28.40
CA VAL A 112 29.64 -13.90 29.83
C VAL A 112 28.65 -12.88 30.40
N VAL A 113 28.33 -11.84 29.63
CA VAL A 113 27.28 -10.86 29.98
C VAL A 113 25.92 -11.55 30.06
N GLY A 114 25.56 -12.38 29.07
CA GLY A 114 24.30 -13.13 29.07
C GLY A 114 24.14 -14.13 30.22
N LEU A 115 25.23 -14.68 30.76
CA LEU A 115 25.19 -15.62 31.89
C LEU A 115 25.19 -14.96 33.27
N THR A 116 25.72 -13.75 33.41
CA THR A 116 25.91 -13.10 34.72
C THR A 116 24.92 -11.97 35.02
N GLY A 117 24.21 -11.45 34.02
CA GLY A 117 23.13 -10.48 34.21
C GLY A 117 22.19 -10.54 33.01
N GLY A 118 20.96 -11.04 33.23
CA GLY A 118 19.97 -11.23 32.18
C GLY A 118 19.90 -10.04 31.21
N ILE A 119 19.87 -10.35 29.91
CA ILE A 119 19.67 -9.38 28.84
C ILE A 119 18.46 -8.52 29.22
N ASN A 120 18.70 -7.28 29.64
CA ASN A 120 17.60 -6.36 29.94
C ASN A 120 16.78 -6.16 28.67
N LEU A 121 15.46 -6.27 28.81
CA LEU A 121 14.48 -6.12 27.73
C LEU A 121 14.68 -4.80 26.95
N ASP A 122 15.24 -3.76 27.56
CA ASP A 122 15.48 -2.43 26.96
C ASP A 122 16.44 -2.44 25.75
N VAL A 123 17.42 -3.34 25.71
CA VAL A 123 18.31 -3.45 24.53
C VAL A 123 17.61 -4.19 23.39
N TRP A 124 16.70 -5.11 23.73
CA TRP A 124 15.94 -5.87 22.74
C TRP A 124 14.71 -5.12 22.24
N THR A 125 14.13 -4.22 23.05
CA THR A 125 13.13 -3.23 22.62
C THR A 125 13.81 -2.14 21.80
N GLY A 126 14.93 -1.57 22.25
CA GLY A 126 15.65 -0.54 21.47
C GLY A 126 16.12 -1.02 20.09
N LEU A 127 16.48 -2.31 19.95
CA LEU A 127 16.80 -2.91 18.65
C LEU A 127 15.56 -3.24 17.80
N LYS A 128 14.40 -3.50 18.43
CA LYS A 128 13.11 -3.63 17.72
C LYS A 128 12.59 -2.28 17.27
N ASP A 129 12.67 -1.27 18.12
CA ASP A 129 12.22 0.09 17.85
C ASP A 129 13.05 0.71 16.72
N ALA A 130 14.38 0.52 16.73
CA ALA A 130 15.26 0.92 15.62
C ALA A 130 15.08 0.11 14.31
N ALA A 131 14.43 -1.06 14.38
CA ALA A 131 14.03 -1.83 13.18
C ALA A 131 12.59 -1.51 12.74
N HIS A 132 11.81 -0.81 13.58
CA HIS A 132 10.43 -0.40 13.33
C HIS A 132 10.29 1.09 12.95
N GLU A 133 11.35 1.89 13.06
CA GLU A 133 11.38 3.28 12.58
C GLU A 133 11.21 3.38 11.05
N ASN A 134 11.44 2.30 10.31
CA ASN A 134 11.07 2.14 8.91
C ASN A 134 9.77 1.34 8.85
N GLY A 135 8.64 2.06 8.77
CA GLY A 135 7.31 1.47 8.76
C GLY A 135 7.10 0.65 7.50
N SER A 136 7.39 -0.64 7.53
CA SER A 136 6.89 -1.51 6.45
C SER A 136 5.35 -1.43 6.41
N ALA A 137 4.74 -1.35 5.22
CA ALA A 137 3.28 -1.32 5.04
C ALA A 137 2.54 -2.44 5.81
N TYR A 138 3.25 -3.54 6.11
CA TYR A 138 2.83 -4.66 6.96
C TYR A 138 2.48 -4.31 8.41
N SER A 139 2.86 -3.13 8.87
CA SER A 139 2.76 -2.73 10.28
C SER A 139 1.75 -1.61 10.53
N LEU A 140 1.15 -1.08 9.47
CA LEU A 140 0.16 0.00 9.54
C LEU A 140 -1.10 -0.45 10.28
N LYS A 141 -1.52 0.32 11.28
CA LYS A 141 -2.72 0.07 12.08
C LYS A 141 -3.80 1.10 11.78
N LYS A 142 -5.05 0.69 11.98
CA LYS A 142 -6.21 1.59 11.94
C LYS A 142 -5.99 2.84 12.81
N GLY A 143 -5.96 4.00 12.19
CA GLY A 143 -5.69 5.30 12.79
C GLY A 143 -4.29 5.85 12.62
N GLU A 144 -3.40 5.12 11.95
CA GLU A 144 -2.07 5.61 11.66
C GLU A 144 -2.09 6.40 10.35
N CYS A 145 -1.41 7.55 10.36
CA CYS A 145 -1.18 8.38 9.19
C CYS A 145 0.26 8.23 8.72
N PHE A 146 0.50 8.33 7.42
CA PHE A 146 1.83 8.16 6.84
C PHE A 146 2.01 8.95 5.54
N ASP A 147 3.28 9.16 5.20
CA ASP A 147 3.73 9.65 3.90
C ASP A 147 4.22 8.50 3.03
N ALA A 148 3.85 8.52 1.75
CA ALA A 148 4.31 7.54 0.78
C ALA A 148 5.68 7.98 0.23
N PRO A 149 6.68 7.09 0.09
CA PRO A 149 8.02 7.51 -0.37
C PRO A 149 8.04 8.15 -1.77
N SER A 150 7.10 7.76 -2.62
CA SER A 150 6.89 8.33 -3.96
C SER A 150 6.00 9.57 -3.97
N GLY A 151 5.36 9.91 -2.86
CA GLY A 151 4.25 10.89 -2.78
C GLY A 151 2.97 10.43 -3.47
N SER A 152 2.96 9.27 -4.11
CA SER A 152 1.78 8.67 -4.75
C SER A 152 1.36 7.41 -4.00
N LEU A 153 0.06 7.28 -3.82
CA LEU A 153 -0.58 6.09 -3.25
C LEU A 153 -0.75 4.97 -4.29
N ASP A 154 -0.45 5.25 -5.56
CA ASP A 154 -0.45 4.27 -6.63
C ASP A 154 0.86 3.46 -6.64
N GLY A 155 0.73 2.15 -6.39
CA GLY A 155 1.82 1.20 -6.55
C GLY A 155 2.28 0.53 -5.26
N LEU A 156 3.52 0.03 -5.28
CA LEU A 156 4.08 -0.82 -4.23
C LEU A 156 4.77 0.04 -3.16
N ALA A 157 4.03 0.45 -2.13
CA ALA A 157 4.61 1.08 -0.96
C ALA A 157 5.26 0.01 -0.04
N TYR A 158 6.51 -0.36 -0.33
CA TYR A 158 7.37 -0.99 0.65
C TYR A 158 8.17 0.13 1.32
N ASP A 159 7.94 0.29 2.62
CA ASP A 159 8.39 1.42 3.45
C ASP A 159 7.45 2.62 3.35
N VAL A 160 6.80 2.98 4.44
CA VAL A 160 5.97 4.17 4.61
C VAL A 160 6.41 4.89 5.87
N ASP A 161 6.43 6.22 5.82
CA ASP A 161 6.90 7.03 6.93
C ASP A 161 5.70 7.43 7.79
N ARG A 162 5.59 6.85 8.98
CA ARG A 162 4.50 7.19 9.91
C ARG A 162 4.67 8.62 10.40
N VAL A 163 3.62 9.40 10.31
CA VAL A 163 3.61 10.80 10.75
C VAL A 163 2.39 11.09 11.64
N PRO A 164 2.45 12.10 12.52
CA PRO A 164 1.27 12.55 13.25
C PRO A 164 0.18 13.04 12.28
N CYS A 165 -1.05 12.58 12.47
CA CYS A 165 -2.18 12.94 11.62
C CYS A 165 -2.49 14.45 11.64
N GLU A 166 -2.10 15.16 12.70
CA GLU A 166 -2.27 16.62 12.79
C GLU A 166 -1.36 17.38 11.82
N SER A 167 -0.30 16.74 11.32
CA SER A 167 0.57 17.28 10.28
C SER A 167 0.04 16.90 8.89
N ARG A 168 0.56 17.55 7.84
CA ARG A 168 0.33 17.09 6.47
C ARG A 168 0.77 15.63 6.37
N HIS A 169 -0.05 14.79 5.75
CA HIS A 169 0.28 13.40 5.46
C HIS A 169 -0.38 12.96 4.16
N ASP A 170 0.18 11.94 3.50
CA ASP A 170 -0.39 11.46 2.23
C ASP A 170 -1.59 10.52 2.43
N ALA A 171 -1.61 9.70 3.49
CA ALA A 171 -2.71 8.77 3.74
C ALA A 171 -3.00 8.47 5.23
N GLU A 172 -4.26 8.13 5.52
CA GLU A 172 -4.72 7.65 6.82
C GLU A 172 -5.35 6.25 6.72
N VAL A 173 -4.89 5.34 7.57
CA VAL A 173 -5.37 3.95 7.59
C VAL A 173 -6.69 3.85 8.34
N PHE A 174 -7.76 3.42 7.67
CA PHE A 174 -9.07 3.26 8.32
C PHE A 174 -9.47 1.81 8.60
N ALA A 175 -8.89 0.85 7.88
CA ALA A 175 -9.11 -0.57 8.11
C ALA A 175 -7.93 -1.43 7.62
N ALA A 176 -7.82 -2.64 8.17
CA ALA A 176 -6.95 -3.67 7.64
C ALA A 176 -7.61 -5.04 7.85
N PHE A 177 -7.51 -5.93 6.88
CA PHE A 177 -8.08 -7.27 6.99
C PHE A 177 -7.28 -8.31 6.20
N LYS A 178 -7.34 -9.55 6.67
CA LYS A 178 -6.75 -10.69 5.99
C LYS A 178 -7.71 -11.26 4.93
N MET A 179 -7.27 -11.31 3.68
CA MET A 179 -8.00 -11.97 2.60
C MET A 179 -8.03 -13.48 2.84
N LYS A 180 -9.25 -14.04 2.81
CA LYS A 180 -9.47 -15.49 2.85
C LYS A 180 -9.30 -16.04 1.44
N GLY A 181 -8.53 -17.10 1.25
CA GLY A 181 -8.29 -17.65 -0.07
C GLY A 181 -7.36 -18.86 -0.08
N SER A 182 -7.11 -19.36 -1.29
CA SER A 182 -6.19 -20.48 -1.56
C SER A 182 -4.74 -20.16 -1.19
N ALA A 183 -3.93 -21.21 -1.07
CA ALA A 183 -2.48 -21.05 -0.96
C ALA A 183 -1.91 -20.33 -2.20
N ASP A 184 -2.46 -20.62 -3.38
CA ASP A 184 -2.08 -20.00 -4.65
C ASP A 184 -2.58 -18.57 -4.77
N TYR A 185 -1.81 -17.74 -5.47
CA TYR A 185 -2.14 -16.34 -5.73
C TYR A 185 -3.32 -16.25 -6.72
N PRO A 186 -4.44 -15.62 -6.35
CA PRO A 186 -5.65 -15.60 -7.18
C PRO A 186 -5.57 -14.64 -8.37
N GLY A 187 -4.51 -13.83 -8.47
CA GLY A 187 -4.32 -12.81 -9.50
C GLY A 187 -4.69 -11.42 -9.00
N ASP A 188 -4.03 -10.39 -9.55
CA ASP A 188 -4.14 -9.00 -9.10
C ASP A 188 -5.59 -8.51 -9.14
N GLY A 189 -6.30 -8.73 -10.26
CA GLY A 189 -7.70 -8.32 -10.39
C GLY A 189 -8.59 -8.87 -9.28
N LYS A 190 -8.43 -10.16 -8.90
CA LYS A 190 -9.26 -10.73 -7.83
C LYS A 190 -8.93 -10.15 -6.45
N VAL A 191 -7.68 -9.79 -6.21
CA VAL A 191 -7.26 -9.12 -4.98
C VAL A 191 -7.85 -7.71 -4.93
N THR A 192 -7.75 -6.98 -6.04
CA THR A 192 -8.32 -5.64 -6.22
C THR A 192 -9.83 -5.64 -6.01
N ASP A 193 -10.59 -6.54 -6.65
CA ASP A 193 -12.05 -6.63 -6.46
C ASP A 193 -12.44 -6.82 -4.98
N VAL A 194 -11.64 -7.61 -4.25
CA VAL A 194 -11.88 -7.87 -2.82
C VAL A 194 -11.48 -6.68 -1.96
N ALA A 195 -10.39 -5.99 -2.32
CA ALA A 195 -9.93 -4.79 -1.63
C ALA A 195 -10.96 -3.67 -1.81
N ASP A 196 -11.33 -3.38 -3.04
CA ASP A 196 -12.29 -2.36 -3.43
C ASP A 196 -13.62 -2.53 -2.68
N ALA A 197 -14.32 -3.65 -2.89
CA ALA A 197 -15.61 -3.91 -2.28
C ALA A 197 -15.59 -3.83 -0.74
N LYS A 198 -14.50 -4.27 -0.09
CA LYS A 198 -14.42 -4.26 1.37
C LYS A 198 -13.95 -2.93 1.94
N CYS A 199 -12.99 -2.27 1.30
CA CYS A 199 -12.47 -1.00 1.78
C CYS A 199 -13.56 0.07 1.67
N TYR A 200 -14.29 0.13 0.55
CA TYR A 200 -15.46 0.99 0.45
C TYR A 200 -16.49 0.66 1.54
N ALA A 201 -16.87 -0.60 1.72
CA ALA A 201 -17.83 -0.96 2.77
C ALA A 201 -17.37 -0.62 4.20
N LEU A 202 -16.07 -0.73 4.49
CA LEU A 202 -15.51 -0.47 5.82
C LEU A 202 -15.33 1.03 6.14
N ARG A 203 -15.34 1.90 5.13
CA ARG A 203 -15.06 3.34 5.28
C ARG A 203 -16.07 4.03 6.22
N TYR A 204 -17.35 3.67 6.12
CA TYR A 204 -18.42 4.16 6.99
C TYR A 204 -18.28 3.75 8.45
N GLY A 205 -17.41 2.77 8.78
CA GLY A 205 -17.09 2.40 10.16
C GLY A 205 -15.97 3.24 10.78
N TYR A 206 -15.37 4.15 10.01
CA TYR A 206 -14.27 5.02 10.43
C TYR A 206 -14.58 6.49 10.26
N ALA A 207 -15.03 6.84 9.05
CA ALA A 207 -15.63 8.13 8.72
C ALA A 207 -17.14 7.89 8.56
N MET A 208 -17.84 7.80 9.70
CA MET A 208 -19.29 7.64 9.75
C MET A 208 -20.05 8.84 9.18
N ASP A 209 -19.57 10.06 9.40
CA ASP A 209 -20.06 11.28 8.76
C ASP A 209 -19.38 11.43 7.40
N ALA A 210 -20.04 10.93 6.35
CA ALA A 210 -19.54 11.01 4.98
C ALA A 210 -19.48 12.46 4.45
N TRP A 211 -20.28 13.38 5.01
CA TRP A 211 -20.23 14.81 4.66
C TRP A 211 -19.03 15.53 5.26
N ALA A 212 -18.44 14.97 6.31
CA ALA A 212 -17.19 15.47 6.89
C ALA A 212 -15.95 15.05 6.11
N VAL A 213 -16.09 14.10 5.17
CA VAL A 213 -14.99 13.70 4.28
C VAL A 213 -14.91 14.71 3.14
N PRO A 214 -13.75 15.37 2.91
CA PRO A 214 -13.59 16.31 1.82
C PRO A 214 -13.80 15.67 0.44
N ASP A 215 -14.31 16.45 -0.52
CA ASP A 215 -14.59 15.97 -1.89
C ASP A 215 -13.32 15.52 -2.65
N ASP A 216 -12.14 15.98 -2.23
CA ASP A 216 -10.83 15.62 -2.78
C ASP A 216 -10.19 14.42 -2.06
N VAL A 217 -10.96 13.65 -1.28
CA VAL A 217 -10.50 12.44 -0.58
C VAL A 217 -11.17 11.20 -1.15
N ASP A 218 -10.37 10.17 -1.41
CA ASP A 218 -10.86 8.87 -1.90
C ASP A 218 -10.25 7.69 -1.13
N VAL A 219 -10.81 6.50 -1.36
CA VAL A 219 -10.38 5.23 -0.79
C VAL A 219 -9.29 4.60 -1.65
N TYR A 220 -8.13 4.40 -1.03
CA TYR A 220 -7.01 3.65 -1.59
C TYR A 220 -6.78 2.37 -0.81
N TYR A 221 -5.99 1.45 -1.37
CA TYR A 221 -5.65 0.20 -0.70
C TYR A 221 -4.26 -0.30 -1.02
N LEU A 222 -3.59 -0.82 0.00
CA LEU A 222 -2.36 -1.60 -0.14
C LEU A 222 -2.75 -3.07 -0.20
N THR A 223 -2.38 -3.74 -1.29
CA THR A 223 -2.74 -5.13 -1.56
C THR A 223 -1.52 -6.04 -1.61
N PRO A 224 -1.66 -7.32 -1.23
CA PRO A 224 -0.58 -8.27 -1.35
C PRO A 224 -0.23 -8.51 -2.82
N THR A 225 1.06 -8.60 -3.10
CA THR A 225 1.59 -8.99 -4.42
C THR A 225 1.71 -10.49 -4.57
N ARG A 226 1.87 -10.99 -5.79
CA ARG A 226 2.21 -12.40 -6.04
C ARG A 226 3.46 -12.86 -5.26
N GLN A 227 4.43 -11.98 -5.04
CA GLN A 227 5.69 -12.28 -4.37
C GLN A 227 5.49 -12.41 -2.85
N SER A 228 4.89 -11.39 -2.23
CA SER A 228 4.55 -11.40 -0.80
C SER A 228 3.52 -12.49 -0.46
N TRP A 229 2.60 -12.81 -1.37
CA TRP A 229 1.66 -13.91 -1.21
C TRP A 229 2.37 -15.27 -1.07
N ARG A 230 3.48 -15.50 -1.76
CA ARG A 230 4.29 -16.72 -1.57
C ARG A 230 4.95 -16.77 -0.20
N LEU A 231 5.16 -15.61 0.42
CA LEU A 231 5.69 -15.46 1.78
C LEU A 231 4.60 -15.48 2.86
N GLY A 232 3.34 -15.67 2.47
CA GLY A 232 2.19 -15.76 3.39
C GLY A 232 1.45 -14.46 3.62
N ASP A 233 1.80 -13.39 2.91
CA ASP A 233 1.07 -12.12 2.97
C ASP A 233 -0.31 -12.25 2.35
N ARG A 234 -1.32 -11.87 3.11
CA ARG A 234 -2.74 -11.89 2.73
C ARG A 234 -3.43 -10.62 3.21
N ASP A 235 -2.67 -9.64 3.70
CA ASP A 235 -3.22 -8.49 4.40
C ASP A 235 -3.52 -7.38 3.39
N ILE A 236 -4.74 -6.85 3.46
CA ILE A 236 -5.19 -5.68 2.70
C ILE A 236 -5.37 -4.55 3.69
N THR A 237 -4.77 -3.41 3.40
CA THR A 237 -4.86 -2.19 4.22
C THR A 237 -5.64 -1.14 3.45
N CYS A 238 -6.72 -0.63 4.03
CA CYS A 238 -7.58 0.38 3.44
C CYS A 238 -7.22 1.77 3.97
N LEU A 239 -7.15 2.73 3.07
CA LEU A 239 -6.59 4.05 3.29
C LEU A 239 -7.54 5.12 2.76
N PHE A 240 -7.59 6.26 3.43
CA PHE A 240 -8.02 7.50 2.80
C PHE A 240 -6.80 8.24 2.29
N GLY A 241 -6.92 8.88 1.13
CA GLY A 241 -5.88 9.69 0.50
C GLY A 241 -6.47 10.81 -0.35
N ASN A 242 -5.67 11.80 -0.72
CA ASN A 242 -6.12 12.87 -1.60
C ASN A 242 -6.14 12.40 -3.07
N THR A 243 -7.13 12.84 -3.85
CA THR A 243 -7.25 12.53 -5.29
C THR A 243 -6.20 13.25 -6.15
N ASP A 244 -5.66 14.39 -5.69
CA ASP A 244 -4.46 15.02 -6.25
C ASP A 244 -3.22 14.48 -5.53
N GLU A 245 -2.39 13.72 -6.25
CA GLU A 245 -1.14 13.14 -5.75
C GLU A 245 -0.15 14.19 -5.20
N LYS A 246 -0.30 15.47 -5.56
CA LYS A 246 0.56 16.55 -5.05
C LYS A 246 -0.01 17.21 -3.79
N ALA A 247 -1.28 16.99 -3.52
CA ALA A 247 -1.93 17.43 -2.30
C ALA A 247 -1.68 16.43 -1.18
N GLY A 248 -2.37 16.59 -0.06
CA GLY A 248 -2.24 15.71 1.08
C GLY A 248 -3.35 16.00 2.07
N LEU A 249 -3.54 15.10 3.02
CA LEU A 249 -4.49 15.25 4.10
C LEU A 249 -3.91 16.11 5.21
N THR A 250 -4.77 16.72 6.01
CA THR A 250 -4.37 17.41 7.25
C THR A 250 -5.44 17.18 8.30
N GLY A 251 -5.02 16.68 9.46
CA GLY A 251 -5.95 16.18 10.47
C GLY A 251 -6.45 14.78 10.14
N SER A 252 -6.96 14.08 11.16
CA SER A 252 -7.58 12.77 10.97
C SER A 252 -9.01 12.91 10.46
N LEU A 253 -9.39 12.06 9.51
CA LEU A 253 -10.74 11.87 8.99
C LEU A 253 -11.61 11.01 9.92
N ARG A 254 -11.08 10.54 11.05
CA ARG A 254 -11.82 9.72 12.00
C ARG A 254 -12.99 10.49 12.62
N ASN A 255 -14.19 10.03 12.34
CA ASN A 255 -15.40 10.44 13.02
C ASN A 255 -16.23 9.19 13.42
N ASP A 256 -15.59 8.25 14.12
CA ASP A 256 -16.22 7.01 14.59
C ASP A 256 -16.84 7.18 16.00
N ALA A 257 -17.39 6.09 16.55
CA ALA A 257 -18.00 6.08 17.88
C ALA A 257 -17.05 6.43 19.05
N ARG A 258 -15.75 6.67 18.78
CA ARG A 258 -14.80 7.19 19.78
C ARG A 258 -14.79 8.71 19.85
N THR A 259 -15.21 9.39 18.78
CA THR A 259 -15.21 10.86 18.68
C THR A 259 -16.61 11.44 18.61
N LEU A 260 -17.59 10.65 18.17
CA LEU A 260 -19.00 11.03 18.08
C LEU A 260 -19.80 10.66 19.34
N ASP A 261 -20.87 11.40 19.60
CA ASP A 261 -21.85 11.05 20.64
C ASP A 261 -22.82 9.93 20.18
N THR A 262 -23.64 9.45 21.11
CA THR A 262 -24.55 8.31 20.85
C THR A 262 -25.65 8.65 19.83
N ASP A 263 -26.15 9.89 19.83
CA ASP A 263 -27.20 10.32 18.90
C ASP A 263 -26.63 10.50 17.49
N GLN A 264 -25.44 11.08 17.38
CA GLN A 264 -24.69 11.19 16.13
C GLN A 264 -24.40 9.81 15.54
N VAL A 265 -23.88 8.87 16.35
CA VAL A 265 -23.62 7.49 15.92
C VAL A 265 -24.91 6.79 15.48
N ALA A 266 -26.02 6.98 16.19
CA ALA A 266 -27.30 6.38 15.81
C ALA A 266 -27.81 6.91 14.46
N TYR A 267 -27.74 8.22 14.25
CA TYR A 267 -28.16 8.86 13.00
C TYR A 267 -27.29 8.40 11.83
N LEU A 268 -25.96 8.47 11.99
CA LEU A 268 -25.02 8.11 10.93
C LEU A 268 -25.06 6.62 10.59
N LYS A 269 -25.29 5.73 11.56
CA LYS A 269 -25.52 4.31 11.27
C LYS A 269 -26.77 4.09 10.42
N ALA A 270 -27.82 4.87 10.65
CA ALA A 270 -29.05 4.75 9.89
C ALA A 270 -28.84 5.19 8.43
N VAL A 271 -28.35 6.42 8.22
CA VAL A 271 -28.16 6.97 6.86
C VAL A 271 -27.07 6.23 6.06
N ASN A 272 -26.07 5.64 6.74
CA ASN A 272 -25.05 4.86 6.05
C ASN A 272 -25.55 3.52 5.48
N LEU A 273 -26.78 3.08 5.84
CA LEU A 273 -27.41 1.92 5.20
C LEU A 273 -27.76 2.22 3.74
N GLU A 274 -28.31 3.41 3.46
CA GLU A 274 -28.59 3.87 2.10
C GLU A 274 -27.28 4.03 1.32
N ASN A 275 -26.32 4.75 1.86
CA ASN A 275 -25.00 4.95 1.25
C ASN A 275 -24.33 3.62 0.85
N ALA A 276 -24.29 2.65 1.75
CA ALA A 276 -23.71 1.33 1.46
C ALA A 276 -24.50 0.55 0.40
N ALA A 277 -25.82 0.77 0.31
CA ALA A 277 -26.65 0.16 -0.72
C ALA A 277 -26.43 0.83 -2.09
N LEU A 278 -26.21 2.16 -2.13
CA LEU A 278 -25.87 2.92 -3.33
C LEU A 278 -24.54 2.49 -3.92
N ASP A 279 -23.50 2.34 -3.09
CA ASP A 279 -22.18 1.85 -3.52
C ASP A 279 -22.24 0.48 -4.20
N ALA A 280 -23.26 -0.33 -3.87
CA ALA A 280 -23.48 -1.65 -4.44
C ALA A 280 -24.29 -1.60 -5.76
N GLN A 281 -24.28 -0.46 -6.45
CA GLN A 281 -24.86 -0.28 -7.78
C GLN A 281 -24.19 -1.23 -8.78
N PRO A 282 -24.97 -1.91 -9.64
CA PRO A 282 -24.40 -2.72 -10.72
C PRO A 282 -23.64 -1.85 -11.75
N GLU A 283 -22.57 -2.39 -12.31
CA GLU A 283 -21.85 -1.76 -13.42
C GLU A 283 -22.69 -1.71 -14.70
N ASP A 284 -23.45 -2.78 -14.96
CA ASP A 284 -24.32 -2.89 -16.13
C ASP A 284 -25.58 -2.03 -15.97
N SER A 285 -25.96 -1.35 -17.06
CA SER A 285 -27.16 -0.52 -17.10
C SER A 285 -28.44 -1.38 -17.00
N PRO A 286 -29.59 -0.79 -16.60
CA PRO A 286 -30.89 -1.45 -16.70
C PRO A 286 -31.24 -1.99 -18.10
N ASP A 287 -30.71 -1.41 -19.17
CA ASP A 287 -30.89 -1.89 -20.54
C ASP A 287 -30.12 -3.20 -20.82
N ASP A 288 -28.97 -3.35 -20.19
CA ASP A 288 -28.07 -4.51 -20.35
C ASP A 288 -28.39 -5.65 -19.36
N ASP A 289 -28.64 -5.32 -18.08
CA ASP A 289 -29.04 -6.27 -17.03
C ASP A 289 -30.11 -5.71 -16.09
N LEU A 290 -31.35 -5.64 -16.60
CA LEU A 290 -32.52 -5.29 -15.79
C LEU A 290 -32.68 -6.18 -14.54
N ARG A 291 -32.27 -7.45 -14.60
CA ARG A 291 -32.40 -8.35 -13.44
C ARG A 291 -31.45 -7.91 -12.31
N GLY A 292 -30.22 -7.57 -12.65
CA GLY A 292 -29.23 -6.99 -11.74
C GLY A 292 -29.73 -5.69 -11.12
N SER A 293 -30.21 -4.75 -11.94
CA SER A 293 -30.73 -3.45 -11.48
C SER A 293 -31.95 -3.61 -10.57
N ARG A 294 -32.89 -4.51 -10.89
CA ARG A 294 -34.04 -4.82 -10.02
C ARG A 294 -33.63 -5.44 -8.69
N ALA A 295 -32.63 -6.33 -8.70
CA ALA A 295 -32.11 -6.92 -7.47
C ALA A 295 -31.45 -5.86 -6.58
N TRP A 296 -30.73 -4.91 -7.18
CA TRP A 296 -30.16 -3.76 -6.48
C TRP A 296 -31.23 -2.82 -5.92
N ALA A 297 -32.23 -2.45 -6.71
CA ALA A 297 -33.36 -1.65 -6.24
C ALA A 297 -34.10 -2.30 -5.06
N GLY A 298 -34.20 -3.64 -5.04
CA GLY A 298 -34.71 -4.39 -3.90
C GLY A 298 -33.85 -4.24 -2.64
N ARG A 299 -32.51 -4.24 -2.79
CA ARG A 299 -31.58 -3.97 -1.68
C ARG A 299 -31.69 -2.53 -1.18
N MET A 300 -31.79 -1.55 -2.09
CA MET A 300 -32.06 -0.15 -1.75
C MET A 300 -33.34 -0.02 -0.91
N SER A 301 -34.45 -0.60 -1.37
CA SER A 301 -35.71 -0.59 -0.61
C SER A 301 -35.58 -1.25 0.76
N ALA A 302 -34.78 -2.31 0.90
CA ALA A 302 -34.57 -2.97 2.18
C ALA A 302 -33.72 -2.11 3.13
N ALA A 303 -32.64 -1.50 2.63
CA ALA A 303 -31.78 -0.60 3.39
C ALA A 303 -32.57 0.60 3.95
N LEU A 304 -33.37 1.26 3.10
CA LEU A 304 -34.21 2.39 3.51
C LEU A 304 -35.31 2.00 4.51
N THR A 305 -35.76 0.73 4.49
CA THR A 305 -36.68 0.20 5.51
C THR A 305 -35.99 0.11 6.87
N GLU A 306 -34.78 -0.43 6.90
CA GLU A 306 -33.98 -0.55 8.12
C GLU A 306 -33.53 0.82 8.66
N GLU A 307 -33.15 1.74 7.78
CA GLU A 307 -32.84 3.12 8.12
C GLU A 307 -34.04 3.80 8.78
N THR A 308 -35.21 3.76 8.12
CA THR A 308 -36.44 4.34 8.65
C THR A 308 -36.79 3.75 10.02
N GLY A 309 -36.63 2.44 10.20
CA GLY A 309 -36.82 1.77 11.50
C GLY A 309 -35.88 2.31 12.57
N THR A 310 -34.58 2.36 12.25
CA THR A 310 -33.54 2.87 13.15
C THR A 310 -33.79 4.32 13.56
N LEU A 311 -34.18 5.18 12.60
CA LEU A 311 -34.52 6.57 12.87
C LEU A 311 -35.79 6.73 13.73
N ARG A 312 -36.78 5.84 13.59
CA ARG A 312 -38.03 5.89 14.37
C ARG A 312 -37.89 5.31 15.78
N ASP A 313 -37.04 4.30 15.94
CA ASP A 313 -36.89 3.56 17.20
C ASP A 313 -35.93 4.25 18.19
N HIS A 314 -35.02 5.11 17.71
CA HIS A 314 -34.08 5.84 18.55
C HIS A 314 -34.73 7.01 19.31
N ALA A 315 -34.33 7.19 20.57
CA ALA A 315 -34.87 8.25 21.43
C ALA A 315 -34.10 9.57 21.25
N TRP A 316 -34.50 10.38 20.28
CA TRP A 316 -33.82 11.63 19.94
C TRP A 316 -33.93 12.74 21.00
N PRO A 317 -32.90 13.60 21.12
CA PRO A 317 -32.97 14.80 21.93
C PRO A 317 -34.08 15.73 21.40
N ALA A 318 -34.64 16.56 22.28
CA ALA A 318 -35.84 17.37 21.99
C ALA A 318 -35.69 18.25 20.72
N GLY A 319 -34.49 18.78 20.48
CA GLY A 319 -34.18 19.59 19.29
C GLY A 319 -34.13 18.81 17.98
N ALA A 320 -33.76 17.52 18.02
CA ALA A 320 -33.59 16.67 16.84
C ALA A 320 -34.82 15.81 16.50
N LYS A 321 -35.73 15.58 17.47
CA LYS A 321 -36.89 14.69 17.29
C LYS A 321 -37.75 15.02 16.07
N LYS A 322 -38.10 16.29 15.87
CA LYS A 322 -38.94 16.72 14.73
C LYS A 322 -38.15 16.73 13.41
N PRO A 323 -36.91 17.26 13.35
CA PRO A 323 -36.06 17.13 12.16
C PRO A 323 -35.85 15.68 11.71
N VAL A 324 -35.44 14.78 12.60
CA VAL A 324 -35.18 13.38 12.26
C VAL A 324 -36.47 12.66 11.82
N ALA A 325 -37.61 12.96 12.45
CA ALA A 325 -38.88 12.41 11.99
C ALA A 325 -39.24 12.83 10.55
N LYS A 326 -38.80 14.00 10.08
CA LYS A 326 -38.97 14.41 8.68
C LYS A 326 -38.05 13.63 7.75
N VAL A 327 -36.79 13.41 8.14
CA VAL A 327 -35.86 12.54 7.40
C VAL A 327 -36.48 11.15 7.23
N ALA A 328 -36.96 10.55 8.32
CA ALA A 328 -37.63 9.24 8.28
C ALA A 328 -38.95 9.20 7.45
N MET A 329 -39.54 10.36 7.12
CA MET A 329 -40.66 10.43 6.18
C MET A 329 -40.18 10.55 4.72
N ALA A 330 -39.10 11.30 4.48
CA ALA A 330 -38.48 11.41 3.16
C ALA A 330 -37.90 10.06 2.71
N VAL A 331 -37.13 9.40 3.59
CA VAL A 331 -36.56 8.06 3.38
C VAL A 331 -37.66 7.04 3.04
N GLU A 332 -38.81 7.09 3.72
CA GLU A 332 -39.96 6.21 3.42
C GLU A 332 -40.54 6.45 2.01
N ALA A 333 -40.63 7.72 1.57
CA ALA A 333 -41.08 8.05 0.23
C ALA A 333 -40.11 7.56 -0.84
N THR A 334 -38.80 7.76 -0.64
CA THR A 334 -37.74 7.24 -1.50
C THR A 334 -37.79 5.70 -1.56
N ARG A 335 -38.02 5.04 -0.42
CA ARG A 335 -38.19 3.58 -0.33
C ARG A 335 -39.35 3.07 -1.16
N GLU A 336 -40.45 3.81 -1.29
CA GLU A 336 -41.58 3.44 -2.14
C GLU A 336 -41.19 3.38 -3.62
N GLU A 337 -40.44 4.36 -4.12
CA GLU A 337 -39.99 4.36 -5.52
C GLU A 337 -38.99 3.24 -5.78
N TRP A 338 -38.03 2.99 -4.89
CA TRP A 338 -37.13 1.83 -5.01
C TRP A 338 -37.88 0.49 -5.02
N ALA A 339 -38.92 0.35 -4.20
CA ALA A 339 -39.76 -0.85 -4.18
C ALA A 339 -40.55 -1.05 -5.50
N ARG A 340 -40.86 0.04 -6.21
CA ARG A 340 -41.49 0.00 -7.53
C ARG A 340 -40.45 -0.30 -8.62
N ALA A 341 -39.28 0.33 -8.58
CA ALA A 341 -38.15 0.03 -9.47
C ALA A 341 -37.78 -1.48 -9.41
N ALA A 342 -37.73 -2.07 -8.22
CA ALA A 342 -37.48 -3.51 -8.05
C ALA A 342 -38.51 -4.42 -8.75
N LYS A 343 -39.73 -3.92 -8.98
CA LYS A 343 -40.85 -4.60 -9.63
C LYS A 343 -41.02 -4.23 -11.10
N ALA A 344 -40.19 -3.34 -11.63
CA ALA A 344 -40.25 -2.91 -13.03
C ALA A 344 -40.21 -4.11 -13.99
N THR A 345 -40.96 -4.01 -15.09
CA THR A 345 -41.07 -5.05 -16.12
C THR A 345 -40.10 -4.84 -17.28
N ASP A 346 -39.56 -3.64 -17.41
CA ASP A 346 -38.71 -3.14 -18.49
C ASP A 346 -37.80 -2.01 -17.95
N ALA A 347 -36.79 -1.65 -18.74
CA ALA A 347 -35.80 -0.62 -18.38
C ALA A 347 -36.43 0.77 -18.24
N ASP A 348 -37.35 1.15 -19.14
CA ASP A 348 -38.03 2.45 -19.08
C ASP A 348 -38.77 2.66 -17.76
N SER A 349 -39.55 1.66 -17.32
CA SER A 349 -40.25 1.69 -16.02
C SER A 349 -39.28 1.70 -14.85
N PHE A 350 -38.12 1.05 -14.98
CA PHE A 350 -37.07 1.09 -13.96
C PHE A 350 -36.51 2.51 -13.81
N TYR A 351 -36.11 3.14 -14.93
CA TYR A 351 -35.60 4.51 -14.95
C TYR A 351 -36.62 5.51 -14.41
N GLU A 352 -37.91 5.38 -14.75
CA GLU A 352 -38.95 6.26 -14.21
C GLU A 352 -38.98 6.27 -12.67
N HIS A 353 -38.90 5.11 -12.04
CA HIS A 353 -38.90 5.01 -10.58
C HIS A 353 -37.56 5.38 -9.96
N TYR A 354 -36.45 5.05 -10.64
CA TYR A 354 -35.12 5.49 -10.23
C TYR A 354 -35.00 7.01 -10.19
N ASP A 355 -35.41 7.71 -11.26
CA ASP A 355 -35.36 9.17 -11.36
C ASP A 355 -36.22 9.83 -10.28
N ARG A 356 -37.41 9.28 -10.02
CA ARG A 356 -38.27 9.76 -8.91
C ARG A 356 -37.61 9.57 -7.56
N ALA A 357 -36.93 8.44 -7.33
CA ALA A 357 -36.18 8.22 -6.11
C ALA A 357 -35.06 9.27 -5.97
N MET A 358 -34.29 9.53 -7.03
CA MET A 358 -33.21 10.53 -7.03
C MET A 358 -33.73 11.94 -6.76
N VAL A 359 -34.89 12.32 -7.30
CA VAL A 359 -35.52 13.63 -7.03
C VAL A 359 -35.99 13.75 -5.58
N LEU A 360 -36.42 12.66 -4.95
CA LEU A 360 -36.80 12.65 -3.53
C LEU A 360 -35.58 12.70 -2.60
N SER A 361 -34.45 12.15 -3.04
CA SER A 361 -33.17 12.14 -2.33
C SER A 361 -32.47 13.51 -2.34
N THR A 362 -33.05 14.52 -1.67
CA THR A 362 -32.53 15.90 -1.64
C THR A 362 -31.94 16.29 -0.27
N PRO A 363 -30.67 16.74 -0.20
CA PRO A 363 -29.97 16.98 1.07
C PRO A 363 -30.66 17.94 2.07
N ASP A 364 -31.54 18.83 1.59
CA ASP A 364 -32.21 19.87 2.39
C ASP A 364 -32.93 19.33 3.63
N THR A 365 -33.52 18.14 3.53
CA THR A 365 -34.23 17.52 4.67
C THR A 365 -33.25 17.09 5.75
N SER A 366 -32.15 16.45 5.36
CA SER A 366 -31.07 16.02 6.25
C SER A 366 -30.33 17.19 6.89
N ILE A 367 -30.08 18.31 6.20
CA ILE A 367 -29.37 19.49 6.76
C ILE A 367 -29.97 19.92 8.11
N THR A 368 -31.29 19.95 8.23
CA THR A 368 -31.96 20.38 9.47
C THR A 368 -31.74 19.38 10.61
N ALA A 369 -31.77 18.08 10.33
CA ALA A 369 -31.51 17.02 11.32
C ALA A 369 -30.05 17.03 11.75
N ARG A 370 -29.12 17.10 10.79
CA ARG A 370 -27.68 17.19 11.02
C ARG A 370 -27.31 18.39 11.88
N LYS A 371 -27.87 19.57 11.57
CA LYS A 371 -27.71 20.77 12.40
C LYS A 371 -28.14 20.54 13.86
N ALA A 372 -29.28 19.88 14.07
CA ALA A 372 -29.80 19.61 15.40
C ALA A 372 -28.94 18.59 16.17
N LEU A 373 -28.19 17.76 15.46
CA LEU A 373 -27.27 16.74 16.00
C LEU A 373 -25.80 17.21 16.02
N GLY A 374 -25.51 18.44 15.58
CA GLY A 374 -24.14 18.95 15.51
C GLY A 374 -23.24 18.21 14.50
N LEU A 375 -23.82 17.66 13.44
CA LEU A 375 -23.13 17.01 12.33
C LEU A 375 -22.80 18.00 11.21
N THR A 376 -21.95 17.58 10.26
CA THR A 376 -21.58 18.39 9.09
C THR A 376 -22.83 18.74 8.27
N MET A 377 -23.01 20.00 7.89
CA MET A 377 -24.23 20.47 7.20
C MET A 377 -24.02 20.72 5.70
N THR A 378 -22.80 20.61 5.22
CA THR A 378 -22.47 20.82 3.81
C THR A 378 -22.49 19.46 3.13
N PRO A 379 -23.41 19.20 2.19
CA PRO A 379 -23.38 17.98 1.41
C PRO A 379 -22.12 17.94 0.53
N PRO A 380 -21.56 16.75 0.25
CA PRO A 380 -20.54 16.56 -0.77
C PRO A 380 -21.01 17.12 -2.12
N THR A 381 -20.08 17.61 -2.93
CA THR A 381 -20.43 17.99 -4.29
C THR A 381 -20.71 16.74 -5.13
N SER A 382 -21.88 16.67 -5.80
CA SER A 382 -22.16 15.54 -6.68
C SER A 382 -21.17 15.55 -7.85
N PRO A 383 -20.46 14.45 -8.14
CA PRO A 383 -19.62 14.36 -9.33
C PRO A 383 -20.54 14.29 -10.55
N GLY A 384 -20.64 15.38 -11.31
CA GLY A 384 -21.54 15.42 -12.47
C GLY A 384 -21.40 16.67 -13.33
N GLY A 385 -20.43 16.64 -14.24
CA GLY A 385 -20.42 17.50 -15.43
C GLY A 385 -19.05 17.90 -15.94
N ASP A 386 -18.21 16.94 -16.37
CA ASP A 386 -17.51 16.99 -17.67
C ASP A 386 -16.50 15.83 -17.82
N ASP A 387 -16.50 15.31 -19.05
CA ASP A 387 -15.46 14.57 -19.76
C ASP A 387 -15.12 13.11 -19.37
N GLY A 388 -15.39 12.22 -20.33
CA GLY A 388 -15.10 10.81 -20.28
C GLY A 388 -13.60 10.49 -20.14
N GLY A 389 -13.30 9.66 -19.14
CA GLY A 389 -12.04 8.96 -18.97
C GLY A 389 -12.27 7.89 -17.91
N GLY A 390 -12.26 6.62 -18.30
CA GLY A 390 -12.55 5.52 -17.40
C GLY A 390 -11.52 5.36 -16.29
N GLY A 391 -12.00 4.98 -15.11
CA GLY A 391 -11.21 4.44 -14.01
C GLY A 391 -11.57 5.05 -12.66
N GLY A 392 -12.04 4.22 -11.73
CA GLY A 392 -12.14 4.54 -10.30
C GLY A 392 -13.57 4.81 -9.82
N GLY A 393 -14.11 3.89 -9.03
CA GLY A 393 -15.45 3.98 -8.45
C GLY A 393 -15.55 5.08 -7.41
N GLY A 394 -15.87 6.30 -7.84
CA GLY A 394 -16.31 7.36 -6.93
C GLY A 394 -17.64 6.95 -6.30
N GLY A 395 -17.61 6.57 -5.02
CA GLY A 395 -18.82 6.22 -4.27
C GLY A 395 -19.78 7.41 -4.21
N SER A 396 -20.97 7.27 -4.79
CA SER A 396 -22.00 8.31 -4.73
C SER A 396 -22.55 8.42 -3.31
N VAL A 397 -22.23 9.50 -2.61
CA VAL A 397 -22.80 9.79 -1.29
C VAL A 397 -24.09 10.58 -1.47
N PHE A 398 -25.23 9.97 -1.16
CA PHE A 398 -26.54 10.65 -1.10
C PHE A 398 -27.08 10.52 0.32
N GLU A 399 -27.75 11.55 0.84
CA GLU A 399 -28.18 11.56 2.25
C GLU A 399 -29.68 11.80 2.48
N VAL A 400 -30.47 12.03 1.41
CA VAL A 400 -31.93 12.24 1.40
C VAL A 400 -32.49 13.36 2.29
#